data_AF-A0A382ZBC6-F1
#
_entry.id   AF-A0A382ZBC6-F1
#
_cell.length_a   1.000
_cell.length_b   1.000
_cell.length_c   1.000
_cell.angle_alpha   90.00
_cell.angle_beta   90.00
_cell.angle_gamma   90.00
#
_symmetry.space_group_name_H-M   'P 1'
#
loop_
_entity.id
_entity.type
_entity.pdbx_description
1 polymer ?
#
loop_
_entity_poly.entity_id
_entity_poly.type
_entity_poly.pdbx_seq_one_letter_code
_entity_poly.pdbx_strand_id
1 'polypeptide(L)' 'VRSDRRTSPRTGDEHEFFVIESVDWCNVVALTPENQLVMVEQYRQGTNLIELELPG' A
#
# COMPACT_ATOMS: atom_id res chain seq x y z
N VAL A 1 -19.68 -4.57 -0.56
CA VAL A 1 -18.36 -5.24 -0.57
C VAL A 1 -18.24 -5.94 -1.90
N ARG A 2 -17.20 -5.64 -2.68
CA ARG A 2 -16.97 -6.29 -3.98
C ARG A 2 -16.21 -7.60 -3.75
N SER A 3 -16.60 -8.64 -4.46
CA SER A 3 -15.84 -9.88 -4.56
C SER A 3 -15.65 -10.30 -6.03
N ASP A 4 -14.49 -10.88 -6.31
CA ASP A 4 -14.11 -11.37 -7.63
C ASP A 4 -13.76 -12.86 -7.54
N ARG A 5 -14.25 -13.67 -8.48
CA ARG A 5 -13.75 -15.04 -8.67
C ARG A 5 -12.46 -15.01 -9.48
N ARG A 6 -11.41 -15.67 -8.98
CA ARG A 6 -10.11 -15.79 -9.64
C ARG A 6 -9.60 -17.22 -9.55
N THR A 7 -8.90 -17.66 -10.60
CA THR A 7 -8.27 -18.98 -10.66
C THR A 7 -6.82 -18.89 -10.17
N SER A 8 -6.45 -19.77 -9.25
CA SER A 8 -5.07 -19.90 -8.77
C SER A 8 -4.16 -20.38 -9.92
N PRO A 9 -3.13 -19.61 -10.32
CA PRO A 9 -2.21 -20.06 -11.38
C PRO A 9 -1.33 -21.25 -10.93
N ARG A 10 -1.30 -21.54 -9.62
CA ARG A 10 -0.50 -22.64 -9.05
C ARG A 10 -1.26 -23.97 -9.00
N THR A 11 -2.57 -23.95 -8.77
CA THR A 11 -3.36 -25.18 -8.54
C THR A 11 -4.51 -25.38 -9.53
N GLY A 12 -4.94 -24.33 -10.23
CA GLY A 12 -6.10 -24.37 -11.12
C GLY A 12 -7.45 -24.24 -10.40
N ASP A 13 -7.45 -24.15 -9.08
CA ASP A 13 -8.69 -24.01 -8.29
C ASP A 13 -9.26 -22.59 -8.39
N GLU A 14 -10.59 -22.49 -8.35
CA GLU A 14 -11.31 -21.21 -8.26
C GLU A 14 -11.51 -20.79 -6.81
N HIS A 15 -11.29 -19.51 -6.54
CA HIS A 15 -11.53 -18.90 -5.24
C HIS A 15 -12.24 -17.56 -5.37
N GLU A 16 -12.97 -17.18 -4.33
CA GLU A 16 -13.57 -15.86 -4.18
C GLU A 16 -12.64 -14.95 -3.37
N PHE A 17 -12.35 -13.76 -3.90
CA PHE A 17 -11.51 -12.75 -3.27
C PHE A 17 -12.33 -11.49 -2.99
N PHE A 18 -12.17 -10.91 -1.80
CA PHE A 18 -12.71 -9.58 -1.51
C PHE A 18 -11.77 -8.49 -2.03
N VAL A 19 -12.34 -7.50 -2.71
CA VAL A 19 -11.58 -6.41 -3.33
C VAL A 19 -11.86 -5.11 -2.59
N ILE A 20 -10.79 -4.45 -2.14
CA ILE A 20 -10.83 -3.09 -1.60
C ILE A 20 -10.50 -2.14 -2.74
N GLU A 21 -11.44 -1.26 -3.07
CA GLU A 21 -11.24 -0.21 -4.07
C GLU A 21 -10.89 1.10 -3.35
N SER A 22 -9.76 1.69 -3.71
CA SER A 22 -9.30 2.98 -3.19
C SER A 22 -9.00 3.93 -4.34
N VAL A 23 -8.83 5.21 -4.02
CA VAL A 23 -8.27 6.17 -4.97
C VAL A 23 -6.82 5.80 -5.30
N ASP A 24 -6.34 6.30 -6.44
CA ASP A 24 -4.93 6.20 -6.81
C ASP A 24 -4.05 6.91 -5.77
N TRP A 25 -2.81 6.46 -5.65
CA TRP A 25 -1.82 6.96 -4.70
C TRP A 25 -0.42 6.89 -5.32
N CYS A 26 0.52 7.66 -4.77
CA CYS A 26 1.91 7.63 -5.17
C CYS A 26 2.82 7.78 -3.95
N ASN A 27 4.00 7.14 -3.99
CA ASN A 27 5.07 7.44 -3.06
C ASN A 27 6.10 8.35 -3.72
N VAL A 28 6.62 9.32 -2.99
CA VAL A 28 7.70 10.20 -3.43
C VAL A 28 9.02 9.71 -2.83
N VAL A 29 10.00 9.42 -3.68
CA VAL A 29 11.38 9.15 -3.27
C VAL A 29 12.20 10.42 -3.47
N ALA A 30 12.31 11.23 -2.43
CA ALA A 30 13.02 12.51 -2.47
C ALA A 30 14.42 12.39 -1.85
N LEU A 31 15.44 12.75 -2.63
CA LEU A 31 16.84 12.75 -2.21
C LEU A 31 17.34 14.18 -2.00
N THR A 32 18.09 14.41 -0.93
CA THR A 32 18.85 15.65 -0.72
C THR A 32 20.16 15.64 -1.52
N PRO A 33 20.81 16.80 -1.75
CA PRO A 33 22.13 16.86 -2.37
C PRO A 33 23.20 16.02 -1.64
N GLU A 34 23.05 15.83 -0.34
CA GLU A 34 23.90 15.02 0.53
C GLU A 34 23.55 13.52 0.49
N ASN A 35 22.68 13.12 -0.44
CA ASN A 35 22.25 11.73 -0.65
C ASN A 35 21.51 11.13 0.57
N GLN A 36 20.68 11.95 1.22
CA GLN A 36 19.77 11.51 2.28
C GLN A 36 18.33 11.43 1.75
N LEU A 37 17.50 10.57 2.33
CA LEU A 37 16.07 10.48 2.01
C LEU A 37 15.25 11.43 2.87
N VAL A 38 14.33 12.15 2.23
CA VAL A 38 13.27 12.88 2.94
C VAL A 38 12.18 11.89 3.36
N MET A 39 11.84 11.90 4.64
CA MET A 39 10.82 11.04 5.24
C MET A 39 9.84 11.88 6.06
N VAL A 40 8.66 11.33 6.35
CA VAL A 40 7.65 11.95 7.21
C VAL A 40 7.24 11.01 8.33
N GLU A 41 6.95 11.56 9.50
CA GLU A 41 6.29 10.86 10.59
C GLU A 41 4.79 11.15 10.52
N GLN A 42 3.99 10.13 10.25
CA GLN A 42 2.54 10.28 10.08
C GLN A 42 1.78 9.34 11.02
N TYR A 43 0.72 9.87 11.64
CA TYR A 43 -0.21 9.04 12.40
C TYR A 43 -1.11 8.22 11.46
N ARG A 44 -1.09 6.90 11.60
CA ARG A 44 -1.91 5.98 10.80
C ARG A 44 -3.07 5.44 11.65
N GLN A 45 -4.32 5.73 11.26
CA GLN A 45 -5.50 5.26 11.98
C GLN A 45 -5.63 3.73 12.00
N GLY A 46 -5.14 3.04 10.96
CA GLY A 46 -5.21 1.58 10.86
C GLY A 46 -4.41 0.85 11.93
N THR A 47 -3.32 1.46 12.41
CA THR A 47 -2.41 0.91 13.43
C THR A 47 -2.45 1.67 14.74
N ASN A 48 -2.98 2.90 14.74
CA ASN A 48 -2.97 3.85 15.85
C ASN A 48 -1.55 4.20 16.35
N LEU A 49 -0.61 4.28 15.42
CA LEU A 49 0.79 4.63 15.70
C LEU A 49 1.25 5.79 14.82
N ILE A 50 2.31 6.47 15.26
CA ILE A 50 3.11 7.34 14.40
C ILE A 50 4.14 6.46 13.71
N GLU A 51 4.14 6.48 12.38
CA GLU A 51 5.03 5.67 11.54
C GLU A 51 5.93 6.58 10.70
N LEU A 52 7.20 6.19 10.54
CA LEU A 52 8.15 6.86 9.66
C LEU A 52 8.03 6.26 8.25
N GLU A 53 7.72 7.09 7.27
CA GLU A 53 7.37 6.65 5.92
C GLU A 53 7.88 7.59 4.81
N LEU A 54 7.79 7.12 3.56
CA LEU A 54 7.95 7.99 2.39
C LEU A 54 6.73 8.93 2.30
N PRO A 55 6.91 10.17 1.80
CA PRO A 55 5.77 11.04 1.53
C PRO A 55 4.81 10.40 0.51
N GLY A 56 3.52 10.33 0.85
CA GLY A 56 2.48 9.72 0.01
C GLY A 56 1.13 9.54 0.72
#